data_AF-A0A800BRB3-F1
#
_entry.id   AF-A0A800BRB3-F1
#
_cell.length_a   1.000
_cell.length_b   1.000
_cell.length_c   1.000
_cell.angle_alpha   90.00
_cell.angle_beta   90.00
_cell.angle_gamma   90.00
#
_symmetry.space_group_name_H-M   'P 1'
#
loop_
_entity.id
_entity.type
_entity.pdbx_description
1 polymer ?
#
loop_
_entity_poly.entity_id
_entity_poly.type
_entity_poly.pdbx_seq_one_letter_code
_entity_poly.pdbx_strand_id
1 'polypeptide(L)'
;MKKFYGKPSNCNSGIIGRVTTKPLSPSYRSDSVFITDDLNRNVNGYTAVLTADDYQDFIPKRLGNIPIFHSVEGIEEFNDGDIEAFD
;
A
#
# COMPACT_ATOMS: atom_id res chain seq x y z
N MET A 1 -14.80 8.22 8.82
CA MET A 1 -13.75 7.48 8.10
C MET A 1 -14.35 6.17 7.63
N LYS A 2 -14.26 5.88 6.34
CA LYS A 2 -14.68 4.59 5.77
C LYS A 2 -13.67 3.55 6.24
N LYS A 3 -14.12 2.34 6.56
CA LYS A 3 -13.22 1.24 6.95
C LYS A 3 -13.01 0.37 5.73
N PHE A 4 -11.76 0.13 5.39
CA PHE A 4 -11.36 -0.80 4.35
C PHE A 4 -10.86 -2.08 5.00
N TYR A 5 -11.16 -3.22 4.38
CA TYR A 5 -10.76 -4.52 4.86
C TYR A 5 -9.67 -5.06 3.94
N GLY A 6 -8.54 -5.44 4.51
CA GLY A 6 -7.42 -6.05 3.82
C GLY A 6 -6.61 -6.90 4.79
N LYS A 7 -5.72 -7.72 4.27
CA LYS A 7 -4.80 -8.55 5.05
C LYS A 7 -3.46 -7.81 5.18
N PRO A 8 -3.04 -7.42 6.39
CA PRO A 8 -1.75 -6.78 6.60
C PRO A 8 -0.62 -7.79 6.48
N SER A 9 0.50 -7.35 5.90
CA SER A 9 1.79 -8.04 5.88
C SER A 9 2.91 -7.03 6.10
N ASN A 10 3.88 -7.37 6.96
CA ASN A 10 4.94 -6.44 7.42
C ASN A 10 4.40 -5.15 8.08
N CYS A 11 3.14 -5.12 8.54
CA CYS A 11 2.55 -4.00 9.25
C CYS A 11 2.75 -4.18 10.77
N ASN A 12 3.70 -3.45 11.37
CA ASN A 12 3.96 -3.48 12.82
C ASN A 12 3.21 -2.39 13.60
N SER A 13 2.53 -1.47 12.91
CA SER A 13 1.81 -0.33 13.46
C SER A 13 0.77 0.17 12.45
N GLY A 14 -0.19 0.98 12.92
CA GLY A 14 -1.12 1.70 12.06
C GLY A 14 -0.38 2.60 11.07
N ILE A 15 -0.89 2.66 9.84
CA ILE A 15 -0.29 3.38 8.72
C ILE A 15 -1.20 4.53 8.34
N ILE A 16 -0.64 5.72 8.17
CA ILE A 16 -1.36 6.86 7.62
C ILE A 16 -0.54 7.40 6.46
N GLY A 17 -1.18 7.62 5.32
CA GLY A 17 -0.51 8.25 4.20
C GLY A 17 -1.45 8.71 3.10
N ARG A 18 -0.88 9.46 2.16
CA ARG A 18 -1.58 9.97 0.99
C ARG A 18 -1.66 8.90 -0.08
N VAL A 19 -2.86 8.56 -0.53
CA VAL A 19 -3.06 7.58 -1.59
C VAL A 19 -2.53 8.11 -2.92
N THR A 20 -1.86 7.22 -3.66
CA THR A 20 -1.53 7.40 -5.06
C THR A 20 -1.75 6.09 -5.82
N THR A 21 -2.33 6.17 -7.00
CA THR A 21 -2.51 5.08 -7.98
C THR A 21 -1.40 5.09 -9.04
N LYS A 22 -0.55 6.12 -9.02
CA LYS A 22 0.57 6.29 -9.95
C LYS A 22 1.91 6.23 -9.23
N PRO A 23 2.95 5.70 -9.89
CA PRO A 23 4.29 5.72 -9.34
C PRO A 23 4.79 7.17 -9.22
N LEU A 24 5.36 7.48 -8.07
CA LEU A 24 5.95 8.78 -7.73
C LEU A 24 7.47 8.69 -7.85
N SER A 25 8.11 9.84 -8.08
CA SER A 25 9.56 9.92 -7.95
C SER A 25 9.96 9.71 -6.47
N PRO A 26 11.17 9.20 -6.19
CA PRO A 26 11.58 8.82 -4.83
C PRO A 26 11.39 9.90 -3.75
N SER A 27 11.52 11.17 -4.12
CA SER A 27 11.40 12.32 -3.21
C SER A 27 9.99 12.56 -2.66
N TYR A 28 8.95 11.95 -3.25
CA TYR A 28 7.55 12.14 -2.86
C TYR A 28 6.90 10.87 -2.28
N ARG A 29 7.68 9.82 -2.00
CA ARG A 29 7.11 8.52 -1.60
C ARG A 29 6.88 8.39 -0.10
N SER A 30 7.66 9.10 0.72
CA SER A 30 7.78 8.83 2.16
C SER A 30 6.49 9.01 2.98
N ASP A 31 5.54 9.79 2.48
CA ASP A 31 4.23 10.05 3.08
C ASP A 31 3.08 9.40 2.28
N SER A 32 3.40 8.58 1.28
CA SER A 32 2.45 8.09 0.29
C SER A 32 2.20 6.59 0.43
N VAL A 33 0.94 6.21 0.17
CA VAL A 33 0.46 4.84 0.09
C VAL A 33 0.20 4.53 -1.38
N PHE A 34 0.92 3.55 -1.93
CA PHE A 34 0.82 3.24 -3.35
C PHE A 34 -0.15 2.08 -3.60
N ILE A 35 -1.20 2.35 -4.36
CA ILE A 35 -2.12 1.33 -4.86
C ILE A 35 -1.56 0.75 -6.14
N THR A 36 -1.23 -0.55 -6.14
CA THR A 36 -0.79 -1.26 -7.33
C THR A 36 -0.92 -2.77 -7.17
N ASP A 37 -1.39 -3.45 -8.21
CA ASP A 37 -1.34 -4.91 -8.30
C ASP A 37 -0.02 -5.42 -8.89
N ASP A 38 0.84 -4.52 -9.39
CA ASP A 38 2.15 -4.85 -9.95
C ASP A 38 3.26 -4.64 -8.92
N LEU A 39 3.43 -5.66 -8.05
CA LEU A 39 4.49 -5.67 -7.03
C LEU A 39 5.91 -5.89 -7.60
N ASN A 40 6.08 -6.05 -8.92
CA ASN A 40 7.41 -6.02 -9.52
C ASN A 40 7.97 -4.59 -9.66
N ARG A 41 7.13 -3.57 -9.44
CA ARG A 41 7.55 -2.16 -9.45
C ARG A 41 8.43 -1.85 -8.24
N ASN A 42 9.30 -0.86 -8.41
CA ASN A 42 10.08 -0.34 -7.30
C ASN A 42 9.19 0.46 -6.34
N VAL A 43 8.74 -0.21 -5.28
CA VAL A 43 7.92 0.35 -4.20
C VAL A 43 8.76 0.90 -3.04
N ASN A 44 10.10 0.89 -3.14
CA ASN A 44 10.94 1.39 -2.05
C ASN A 44 10.68 2.87 -1.78
N GLY A 45 10.60 3.20 -0.48
CA GLY A 45 10.37 4.54 0.03
C GLY A 45 8.90 4.92 0.20
N TYR A 46 7.94 4.09 -0.25
CA TYR A 46 6.54 4.28 0.11
C TYR A 46 6.27 3.91 1.56
N THR A 47 5.29 4.56 2.16
CA THR A 47 4.84 4.25 3.52
C THR A 47 4.19 2.87 3.58
N ALA A 48 3.38 2.54 2.57
CA ALA A 48 2.79 1.22 2.38
C ALA A 48 2.38 0.98 0.93
N VAL A 49 2.06 -0.28 0.62
CA VAL A 49 1.48 -0.69 -0.65
C VAL A 49 0.12 -1.33 -0.41
N LEU A 50 -0.85 -1.00 -1.26
CA LEU A 50 -2.18 -1.59 -1.28
C LEU A 50 -2.40 -2.32 -2.60
N THR A 51 -3.02 -3.50 -2.52
CA THR A 51 -3.36 -4.31 -3.69
C THR A 51 -4.65 -5.09 -3.46
N ALA A 52 -5.42 -5.28 -4.52
CA ALA A 52 -6.61 -6.13 -4.51
C ALA A 52 -6.23 -7.61 -4.53
N ASP A 53 -5.05 -7.95 -5.07
CA ASP A 53 -4.59 -9.33 -5.21
C ASP A 53 -4.20 -9.93 -3.85
N ASP A 54 -4.35 -11.26 -3.72
CA ASP A 54 -3.86 -12.00 -2.55
C ASP A 54 -2.40 -12.45 -2.76
N TYR A 55 -1.48 -11.82 -2.03
CA TYR A 55 -0.03 -12.02 -2.21
C TYR A 55 0.64 -12.81 -1.06
N GLN A 56 -0.09 -13.71 -0.39
CA GLN A 56 0.42 -14.49 0.76
C GLN A 56 1.82 -15.10 0.57
N ASP A 57 2.13 -15.64 -0.62
CA ASP A 57 3.38 -16.37 -0.87
C ASP A 57 4.56 -15.49 -1.35
N PHE A 58 4.31 -14.23 -1.71
CA PHE A 58 5.27 -13.40 -2.45
C PHE A 58 5.91 -12.28 -1.61
N ILE A 59 5.32 -11.95 -0.45
CA ILE A 59 5.61 -10.72 0.30
C ILE A 59 6.97 -10.69 1.01
N PRO A 60 7.51 -11.77 1.62
CA PRO A 60 8.73 -11.65 2.44
C PRO A 60 10.03 -11.44 1.66
N LYS A 61 10.13 -11.86 0.38
CA LYS A 61 11.43 -11.96 -0.32
C LYS A 61 11.79 -10.77 -1.22
N ARG A 62 10.84 -9.94 -1.65
CA ARG A 62 11.10 -8.88 -2.65
C ARG A 62 10.87 -7.45 -2.16
N LEU A 63 10.01 -7.23 -1.17
CA LEU A 63 9.45 -5.90 -0.89
C LEU A 63 10.06 -5.22 0.34
N GLY A 64 11.14 -5.79 0.90
CA GLY A 64 12.03 -5.14 1.87
C GLY A 64 11.31 -4.42 3.00
N ASN A 65 10.72 -5.14 3.97
CA ASN A 65 10.06 -4.60 5.16
C ASN A 65 8.98 -3.52 4.92
N ILE A 66 8.61 -3.21 3.67
CA ILE A 66 7.54 -2.25 3.40
C ILE A 66 6.24 -2.91 3.81
N PRO A 67 5.39 -2.22 4.58
CA PRO A 67 4.06 -2.69 4.90
C PRO A 67 3.18 -2.83 3.66
N ILE A 68 2.39 -3.91 3.61
CA ILE A 68 1.51 -4.22 2.50
C ILE A 68 0.15 -4.61 3.04
N PHE A 69 -0.90 -4.02 2.48
CA PHE A 69 -2.27 -4.50 2.65
C PHE A 69 -2.67 -5.15 1.32
N HIS A 70 -2.94 -6.45 1.36
CA HIS A 70 -3.33 -7.22 0.20
C HIS A 70 -4.74 -7.77 0.38
N SER A 71 -5.38 -8.23 -0.71
CA SER A 71 -6.80 -8.58 -0.69
C SER A 71 -7.69 -7.43 -0.19
N VAL A 72 -7.36 -6.19 -0.57
CA VAL A 72 -8.11 -5.00 -0.14
C VAL A 72 -9.42 -4.92 -0.90
N GLU A 73 -10.54 -4.98 -0.19
CA GLU A 73 -11.87 -4.80 -0.75
C GLU A 73 -12.19 -3.31 -0.97
N GLY A 74 -12.79 -2.97 -2.12
CA GLY A 74 -13.16 -1.59 -2.45
C GLY A 74 -11.98 -0.69 -2.81
N ILE A 75 -10.86 -1.26 -3.28
CA ILE A 75 -9.65 -0.52 -3.64
C ILE A 75 -9.88 0.53 -4.75
N GLU A 76 -10.90 0.31 -5.57
CA GLU A 76 -11.33 1.21 -6.65
C GLU A 76 -11.99 2.51 -6.14
N GLU A 77 -12.36 2.57 -4.86
CA GLU A 77 -13.00 3.73 -4.27
C GLU A 77 -11.99 4.81 -3.83
N PHE A 78 -10.70 4.47 -3.76
CA PHE A 78 -9.65 5.40 -3.39
C PHE A 78 -9.27 6.33 -4.55
N ASN A 79 -8.99 7.59 -4.23
CA ASN A 79 -8.56 8.61 -5.19
C ASN A 79 -7.16 9.12 -4.85
N ASP A 80 -6.41 9.53 -5.89
CA ASP A 80 -5.12 10.21 -5.72
C ASP A 80 -5.29 11.43 -4.81
N GLY A 81 -4.55 11.47 -3.69
CA GLY A 81 -4.60 12.58 -2.73
C GLY A 81 -5.40 12.31 -1.46
N ASP A 82 -6.21 11.25 -1.42
CA ASP A 82 -6.93 10.84 -0.21
C ASP A 82 -5.94 10.55 0.92
N ILE A 83 -6.29 10.90 2.17
CA ILE A 83 -5.46 10.60 3.35
C ILE A 83 -6.19 9.54 4.15
N GLU A 84 -5.61 8.35 4.22
CA GLU A 84 -6.27 7.18 4.79
C GLU A 84 -5.40 6.54 5.86
N ALA A 85 -6.10 5.95 6.85
CA ALA A 85 -5.50 5.22 7.95
C ALA A 85 -5.80 3.72 7.78
N PHE A 86 -4.77 2.89 7.89
CA PHE A 86 -4.84 1.44 7.75
C PHE A 86 -4.31 0.78 9.02
N ASP A 87 -5.17 0.00 9.69
CA ASP A 87 -4.90 -0.73 10.93
C ASP A 87 -5.08 -2.24 10.73
#